data_AF-A0A519TFV1-F1
#
_entry.id   AF-A0A519TFV1-F1
#
_cell.length_a   1.000
_cell.length_b   1.000
_cell.length_c   1.000
_cell.angle_alpha   90.00
_cell.angle_beta   90.00
_cell.angle_gamma   90.00
#
_symmetry.space_group_name_H-M   'P 1'
#
loop_
_entity.id
_entity.type
_entity.pdbx_description
1 polymer ?
#
loop_
_entity_poly.entity_id
_entity_poly.type
_entity_poly.pdbx_seq_one_letter_code
_entity_poly.pdbx_strand_id
1 'polypeptide(L)'
;MQTKQRKIPMRGVDKTFITWKEMLPIYTKELNHFKKSIDSLKSLKPAAVAPIVPLKNADVQLLANNSTYSIGKSALVFSDTTVQIKEVTEKLIGLKGIQFSRKQQISSGTEIKFSTKAPVKLLIGFFNEKNPKYSPAPQLEIDASANNYGQAEIKISNGIIVNGFPPVNVHAYSFAAGTHTLNLSKGACLVLGFIDDKQELRIFNAGLDGRGRDIDWLFE
;
A
#
# COMPACT_ATOMS: atom_id res chain seq x y z
N MET A 1 -3.29 26.88 7.79
CA MET A 1 -4.66 26.35 7.63
C MET A 1 -4.92 25.31 8.72
N GLN A 2 -5.92 25.53 9.60
CA GLN A 2 -6.22 24.65 10.75
C GLN A 2 -7.34 23.65 10.40
N THR A 3 -7.07 22.79 9.42
CA THR A 3 -8.07 21.87 8.87
C THR A 3 -7.51 20.45 8.76
N LYS A 4 -8.41 19.47 8.57
CA LYS A 4 -8.07 18.04 8.39
C LYS A 4 -7.15 17.76 7.20
N GLN A 5 -7.00 18.72 6.28
CA GLN A 5 -6.14 18.61 5.10
C GLN A 5 -4.65 18.82 5.44
N ARG A 6 -4.29 19.49 6.55
CA ARG A 6 -2.88 19.64 6.95
C ARG A 6 -2.35 18.31 7.46
N LYS A 7 -1.38 17.71 6.78
CA LYS A 7 -0.77 16.42 7.13
C LYS A 7 0.58 16.51 7.87
N ILE A 8 1.39 17.52 7.57
CA ILE A 8 2.75 17.69 8.11
C ILE A 8 2.79 18.87 9.11
N PRO A 9 3.50 18.77 10.25
CA PRO A 9 4.20 17.58 10.76
C PRO A 9 3.24 16.52 11.35
N MET A 10 2.03 16.93 11.74
CA MET A 10 0.96 16.05 12.23
C MET A 10 -0.38 16.46 11.64
N ARG A 11 -1.31 15.51 11.54
CA ARG A 11 -2.67 15.80 11.05
C ARG A 11 -3.35 16.87 11.92
N GLY A 12 -3.76 17.98 11.31
CA GLY A 12 -4.43 19.10 12.00
C GLY A 12 -5.92 18.89 12.22
N VAL A 13 -6.34 17.65 12.48
CA VAL A 13 -7.76 17.31 12.67
C VAL A 13 -8.29 18.03 13.91
N ASP A 14 -9.47 18.66 13.79
CA ASP A 14 -10.16 19.34 14.88
C ASP A 14 -9.31 20.42 15.59
N LYS A 15 -8.45 21.13 14.82
CA LYS A 15 -7.54 22.20 15.27
C LYS A 15 -6.47 21.74 16.28
N THR A 16 -6.14 20.46 16.29
CA THR A 16 -5.05 19.93 17.12
C THR A 16 -3.67 20.14 16.49
N PHE A 17 -2.63 20.14 17.33
CA PHE A 17 -1.22 20.25 16.91
C PHE A 17 -0.92 21.53 16.12
N ILE A 18 -1.52 22.66 16.51
CA ILE A 18 -1.37 23.97 15.84
C ILE A 18 -0.35 24.87 16.52
N THR A 19 0.16 24.49 17.69
CA THR A 19 1.19 25.19 18.46
C THR A 19 2.42 24.33 18.73
N TRP A 20 3.57 24.97 18.96
CA TRP A 20 4.80 24.27 19.35
C TRP A 20 4.67 23.52 20.69
N LYS A 21 3.84 24.04 21.61
CA LYS A 21 3.58 23.40 22.90
C LYS A 21 2.87 22.06 22.74
N GLU A 22 1.96 21.93 21.78
CA GLU A 22 1.28 20.66 21.47
C GLU A 22 2.20 19.66 20.75
N MET A 23 3.21 20.16 20.00
CA MET A 23 4.17 19.31 19.30
C MET A 23 5.27 18.76 20.21
N LEU A 24 5.65 19.47 21.27
CA LEU A 24 6.74 19.07 22.18
C LEU A 24 6.56 17.66 22.79
N PRO A 25 5.37 17.25 23.27
CA PRO A 25 5.14 15.88 23.75
C PRO A 25 5.33 14.82 22.66
N ILE A 26 4.96 15.13 21.41
CA ILE A 26 5.12 14.21 20.27
C ILE A 26 6.59 13.97 19.99
N TYR A 27 7.39 15.03 19.85
CA TYR A 27 8.84 14.91 19.64
C TYR A 27 9.56 14.25 20.82
N THR A 28 9.09 14.48 22.05
CA THR A 28 9.65 13.82 23.24
C THR A 28 9.38 12.31 23.20
N LYS A 29 8.18 11.90 22.78
CA LYS A 29 7.82 10.49 22.60
C LYS A 29 8.68 9.83 21.52
N GLU A 30 8.83 10.49 20.37
CA GLU A 30 9.68 10.07 19.25
C GLU A 30 11.14 9.86 19.69
N LEU A 31 11.73 10.85 20.38
CA LEU A 31 13.09 10.75 20.92
C LEU A 31 13.25 9.60 21.92
N ASN A 32 12.25 9.39 22.78
CA ASN A 32 12.27 8.30 23.75
C ASN A 32 12.16 6.94 23.07
N HIS A 33 11.39 6.83 21.98
CA HIS A 33 11.36 5.61 21.16
C HIS A 33 12.73 5.37 20.53
N PHE A 34 13.30 6.39 19.88
CA PHE A 34 14.61 6.32 19.24
C PHE A 34 15.72 5.84 20.18
N LYS A 35 15.76 6.37 21.41
CA LYS A 35 16.71 5.91 22.44
C LYS A 35 16.54 4.42 22.76
N LYS A 36 15.30 3.95 22.95
CA LYS A 36 15.01 2.52 23.20
C LYS A 36 15.42 1.63 22.03
N SER A 37 15.19 2.08 20.80
CA SER A 37 15.61 1.36 19.59
C SER A 37 17.13 1.25 19.50
N ILE A 38 17.87 2.32 19.80
CA ILE A 38 19.34 2.30 19.87
C ILE A 38 19.85 1.35 20.95
N ASP A 39 19.29 1.41 22.15
CA ASP A 39 19.72 0.56 23.27
C ASP A 39 19.44 -0.92 22.97
N SER A 40 18.31 -1.21 22.32
CA SER A 40 17.99 -2.55 21.82
C SER A 40 19.01 -3.00 20.76
N LEU A 41 19.34 -2.13 19.80
CA LEU A 41 20.32 -2.45 18.75
C LEU A 41 21.73 -2.71 19.31
N LYS A 42 22.16 -1.96 20.32
CA LYS A 42 23.48 -2.13 20.96
C LYS A 42 23.56 -3.38 21.83
N SER A 43 22.43 -3.84 22.38
CA SER A 43 22.36 -5.02 23.25
C SER A 43 22.13 -6.33 22.50
N LEU A 44 21.84 -6.28 21.20
CA LEU A 44 21.69 -7.46 20.35
C LEU A 44 23.04 -8.13 20.09
N LYS A 45 23.25 -9.30 20.70
CA LYS A 45 24.05 -10.39 20.10
C LYS A 45 23.38 -10.82 18.78
N PRO A 46 24.10 -11.39 17.80
CA PRO A 46 23.50 -11.79 16.51
C PRO A 46 22.45 -12.89 16.72
N ALA A 47 21.19 -12.49 16.96
CA ALA A 47 20.07 -13.41 17.10
C ALA A 47 18.75 -12.75 16.72
N ALA A 48 18.06 -13.45 15.80
CA ALA A 48 16.67 -13.36 15.39
C ALA A 48 16.15 -11.97 15.00
N VAL A 49 16.39 -11.60 13.73
CA VAL A 49 15.51 -10.68 13.01
C VAL A 49 14.08 -11.17 13.20
N ALA A 50 13.19 -10.32 13.73
CA ALA A 50 11.79 -10.69 13.95
C ALA A 50 11.20 -11.24 12.63
N PRO A 51 10.54 -12.40 12.65
CA PRO A 51 10.11 -13.06 11.43
C PRO A 51 9.10 -12.18 10.71
N ILE A 52 9.34 -11.96 9.41
CA ILE A 52 8.45 -11.17 8.59
C ILE A 52 7.18 -11.99 8.34
N VAL A 53 6.10 -11.68 9.06
CA VAL A 53 4.78 -12.29 8.85
C VAL A 53 4.14 -11.75 7.56
N PRO A 54 3.81 -12.58 6.56
CA PRO A 54 3.07 -12.16 5.37
C PRO A 54 1.61 -11.83 5.67
N LEU A 55 1.02 -10.96 4.85
CA LEU A 55 -0.40 -10.65 4.92
C LEU A 55 -1.25 -11.85 4.52
N LYS A 56 -2.44 -11.95 5.11
CA LYS A 56 -3.37 -13.06 4.86
C LYS A 56 -4.53 -12.60 3.99
N ASN A 57 -4.91 -13.44 3.04
CA ASN A 57 -6.07 -13.19 2.18
C ASN A 57 -7.36 -13.08 3.01
N ALA A 58 -8.19 -12.10 2.68
CA ALA A 58 -9.58 -12.05 3.14
C ALA A 58 -10.50 -12.87 2.22
N ASP A 59 -11.59 -13.38 2.79
CA ASP A 59 -12.65 -14.04 2.02
C ASP A 59 -13.54 -13.00 1.33
N VAL A 60 -13.45 -12.96 0.00
CA VAL A 60 -14.14 -12.01 -0.86
C VAL A 60 -14.63 -12.73 -2.10
N GLN A 61 -15.90 -12.50 -2.46
CA GLN A 61 -16.50 -13.01 -3.68
C GLN A 61 -16.34 -11.98 -4.80
N LEU A 62 -15.57 -12.31 -5.84
CA LEU A 62 -15.53 -11.53 -7.06
C LEU A 62 -16.83 -11.73 -7.85
N LEU A 63 -17.41 -10.64 -8.33
CA LEU A 63 -18.64 -10.67 -9.13
C LEU A 63 -18.35 -10.77 -10.63
N ALA A 64 -17.07 -10.64 -11.01
CA ALA A 64 -16.59 -10.84 -12.37
C ALA A 64 -15.66 -12.07 -12.43
N ASN A 65 -15.67 -12.77 -13.56
CA ASN A 65 -14.82 -13.95 -13.81
C ASN A 65 -13.39 -13.55 -14.18
N ASN A 66 -12.72 -12.83 -13.28
CA ASN A 66 -11.30 -12.54 -13.43
C ASN A 66 -10.44 -13.72 -12.94
N SER A 67 -9.38 -14.02 -13.69
CA SER A 67 -8.36 -14.95 -13.21
C SER A 67 -7.62 -14.34 -12.01
N THR A 68 -7.07 -15.19 -11.15
CA THR A 68 -6.31 -14.78 -9.97
C THR A 68 -4.93 -15.38 -10.00
N TYR A 69 -3.99 -14.75 -9.32
CA TYR A 69 -2.60 -15.22 -9.24
C TYR A 69 -2.11 -15.15 -7.79
N SER A 70 -1.19 -16.03 -7.42
CA SER A 70 -0.50 -15.93 -6.15
C SER A 70 0.70 -15.00 -6.30
N ILE A 71 0.79 -13.99 -5.45
CA ILE A 71 1.88 -13.02 -5.47
C ILE A 71 3.17 -13.71 -5.03
N GLY A 72 4.18 -13.66 -5.89
CA GLY A 72 5.49 -14.23 -5.66
C GLY A 72 6.39 -13.94 -6.85
N LYS A 73 7.68 -14.30 -6.75
CA LYS A 73 8.61 -14.20 -7.89
C LYS A 73 8.08 -15.02 -9.07
N SER A 74 8.27 -14.50 -10.28
CA SER A 74 7.82 -15.10 -11.54
C SER A 74 6.30 -15.20 -11.74
N ALA A 75 5.48 -14.68 -10.82
CA ALA A 75 4.03 -14.66 -11.00
C ALA A 75 3.64 -13.71 -12.15
N LEU A 76 2.75 -14.17 -13.03
CA LEU A 76 2.18 -13.37 -14.13
C LEU A 76 1.15 -12.40 -13.57
N VAL A 77 1.32 -11.10 -13.85
CA VAL A 77 0.48 -10.05 -13.23
C VAL A 77 -0.67 -9.57 -14.12
N PHE A 78 -0.57 -9.75 -15.44
CA PHE A 78 -1.61 -9.41 -16.40
C PHE A 78 -2.03 -10.65 -17.20
N SER A 79 -3.31 -10.77 -17.51
CA SER A 79 -3.87 -11.95 -18.19
C SER A 79 -3.51 -12.04 -19.68
N ASP A 80 -3.09 -10.93 -20.29
CA ASP A 80 -2.83 -10.78 -21.72
C ASP A 80 -1.34 -10.57 -22.04
N THR A 81 -0.44 -10.79 -21.09
CA THR A 81 1.00 -10.62 -21.27
C THR A 81 1.81 -11.70 -20.53
N THR A 82 3.09 -11.81 -20.87
CA THR A 82 4.06 -12.66 -20.16
C THR A 82 4.81 -11.90 -19.05
N VAL A 83 4.30 -10.75 -18.64
CA VAL A 83 4.95 -9.88 -17.65
C VAL A 83 4.91 -10.52 -16.26
N GLN A 84 6.08 -10.67 -15.66
CA GLN A 84 6.26 -11.35 -14.37
C GLN A 84 6.82 -10.44 -13.29
N ILE A 85 6.49 -10.76 -12.04
CA ILE A 85 7.13 -10.18 -10.85
C ILE A 85 8.59 -10.62 -10.81
N LYS A 86 9.51 -9.66 -10.78
CA LYS A 86 10.94 -9.89 -10.57
C LYS A 86 11.24 -10.05 -9.08
N GLU A 87 10.78 -9.09 -8.29
CA GLU A 87 10.97 -9.02 -6.84
C GLU A 87 9.72 -8.47 -6.16
N VAL A 88 9.48 -8.90 -4.93
CA VAL A 88 8.33 -8.49 -4.13
C VAL A 88 8.71 -8.57 -2.66
N THR A 89 8.20 -7.64 -1.86
CA THR A 89 8.37 -7.68 -0.41
C THR A 89 7.72 -8.94 0.17
N GLU A 90 8.39 -9.55 1.14
CA GLU A 90 7.93 -10.74 1.86
C GLU A 90 6.54 -10.57 2.49
N LYS A 91 6.12 -9.33 2.77
CA LYS A 91 4.77 -9.01 3.29
C LYS A 91 3.63 -9.33 2.32
N LEU A 92 3.88 -9.28 1.02
CA LEU A 92 2.86 -9.48 -0.01
C LEU A 92 2.87 -10.90 -0.58
N ILE A 93 3.90 -11.69 -0.28
CA ILE A 93 4.04 -13.05 -0.80
C ILE A 93 2.85 -13.91 -0.34
N GLY A 94 2.26 -14.64 -1.28
CA GLY A 94 1.14 -15.55 -1.02
C GLY A 94 -0.25 -14.89 -1.06
N LEU A 95 -0.33 -13.56 -1.16
CA LEU A 95 -1.60 -12.89 -1.42
C LEU A 95 -2.16 -13.27 -2.80
N LYS A 96 -3.49 -13.27 -2.90
CA LYS A 96 -4.24 -13.66 -4.09
C LYS A 96 -4.61 -12.39 -4.87
N GLY A 97 -3.73 -12.02 -5.79
CA GLY A 97 -3.97 -10.93 -6.74
C GLY A 97 -4.99 -11.30 -7.81
N ILE A 98 -5.49 -10.28 -8.51
CA ILE A 98 -6.48 -10.44 -9.59
C ILE A 98 -5.82 -10.01 -10.90
N GLN A 99 -5.84 -10.91 -11.90
CA GLN A 99 -5.28 -10.63 -13.22
C GLN A 99 -6.30 -9.89 -14.06
N PHE A 100 -5.95 -8.66 -14.43
CA PHE A 100 -6.64 -7.89 -15.44
C PHE A 100 -5.85 -7.87 -16.75
N SER A 101 -6.53 -7.63 -17.87
CA SER A 101 -5.84 -7.38 -19.15
C SER A 101 -5.22 -6.00 -19.10
N ARG A 102 -3.90 -5.91 -19.32
CA ARG A 102 -3.19 -4.64 -19.41
C ARG A 102 -3.75 -3.77 -20.54
N LYS A 103 -4.07 -4.38 -21.68
CA LYS A 103 -4.66 -3.68 -22.82
C LYS A 103 -5.99 -3.02 -22.43
N GLN A 104 -6.87 -3.75 -21.73
CA GLN A 104 -8.14 -3.22 -21.25
C GLN A 104 -7.94 -2.09 -20.22
N GLN A 105 -7.01 -2.26 -19.27
CA GLN A 105 -6.71 -1.22 -18.28
C GLN A 105 -6.29 0.10 -18.94
N ILE A 106 -5.45 0.04 -19.98
CA ILE A 106 -5.01 1.23 -20.72
C ILE A 106 -6.17 1.89 -21.48
N SER A 107 -7.05 1.11 -22.11
CA SER A 107 -8.15 1.67 -22.92
C SER A 107 -9.32 2.22 -22.09
N SER A 108 -9.74 1.47 -21.05
CA SER A 108 -11.01 1.67 -20.34
C SER A 108 -10.86 1.81 -18.82
N GLY A 109 -9.68 1.62 -18.25
CA GLY A 109 -9.48 1.59 -16.80
C GLY A 109 -9.77 0.22 -16.20
N THR A 110 -9.82 0.15 -14.87
CA THR A 110 -10.03 -1.10 -14.13
C THR A 110 -11.29 -1.01 -13.29
N GLU A 111 -12.29 -1.83 -13.58
CA GLU A 111 -13.48 -1.99 -12.75
C GLU A 111 -13.34 -3.25 -11.90
N ILE A 112 -13.51 -3.12 -10.58
CA ILE A 112 -13.42 -4.22 -9.62
C ILE A 112 -14.74 -4.31 -8.88
N LYS A 113 -15.51 -5.37 -9.16
CA LYS A 113 -16.81 -5.66 -8.53
C LYS A 113 -16.68 -6.86 -7.60
N PHE A 114 -17.04 -6.69 -6.34
CA PHE A 114 -16.91 -7.73 -5.33
C PHE A 114 -17.94 -7.60 -4.22
N SER A 115 -18.13 -8.69 -3.47
CA SER A 115 -18.94 -8.74 -2.25
C SER A 115 -18.14 -9.36 -1.12
N THR A 116 -18.32 -8.85 0.10
CA THR A 116 -17.67 -9.38 1.30
C THR A 116 -18.59 -9.32 2.52
N LYS A 117 -18.43 -10.30 3.41
CA LYS A 117 -19.21 -10.42 4.65
C LYS A 117 -18.59 -9.66 5.83
N ALA A 118 -17.33 -9.25 5.72
CA ALA A 118 -16.60 -8.53 6.75
C ALA A 118 -15.89 -7.31 6.15
N PRO A 119 -15.48 -6.32 6.95
CA PRO A 119 -14.65 -5.22 6.46
C PRO A 119 -13.30 -5.73 5.93
N VAL A 120 -12.88 -5.20 4.77
CA VAL A 120 -11.65 -5.60 4.07
C VAL A 120 -10.88 -4.39 3.56
N LYS A 121 -9.59 -4.57 3.32
CA LYS A 121 -8.76 -3.65 2.54
C LYS A 121 -8.40 -4.30 1.21
N LEU A 122 -8.64 -3.60 0.11
CA LEU A 122 -8.14 -3.95 -1.22
C LEU A 122 -6.79 -3.27 -1.45
N LEU A 123 -5.77 -4.06 -1.78
CA LEU A 123 -4.43 -3.55 -2.06
C LEU A 123 -4.25 -3.32 -3.55
N ILE A 124 -3.87 -2.10 -3.92
CA ILE A 124 -3.61 -1.69 -5.32
C ILE A 124 -2.16 -1.23 -5.43
N GLY A 125 -1.45 -1.78 -6.42
CA GLY A 125 -0.11 -1.37 -6.80
C GLY A 125 -0.12 -0.37 -7.95
N PHE A 126 0.42 0.82 -7.73
CA PHE A 126 0.62 1.84 -8.77
C PHE A 126 2.10 1.93 -9.14
N PHE A 127 2.40 1.98 -10.45
CA PHE A 127 3.76 2.16 -10.94
C PHE A 127 4.25 3.59 -10.62
N ASN A 128 5.48 3.69 -10.11
CA ASN A 128 6.10 4.95 -9.69
C ASN A 128 6.69 5.71 -10.90
N GLU A 129 5.86 5.97 -11.90
CA GLU A 129 6.19 6.79 -13.07
C GLU A 129 4.94 7.51 -13.55
N LYS A 130 5.05 8.83 -13.79
CA LYS A 130 3.97 9.62 -14.38
C LYS A 130 3.94 9.40 -15.89
N ASN A 131 3.13 8.44 -16.33
CA ASN A 131 2.98 8.09 -17.74
C ASN A 131 1.53 7.65 -18.01
N PRO A 132 0.87 8.08 -19.10
CA PRO A 132 -0.48 7.65 -19.44
C PRO A 132 -0.66 6.12 -19.58
N LYS A 133 0.44 5.38 -19.77
CA LYS A 133 0.45 3.91 -19.76
C LYS A 133 0.16 3.30 -18.39
N TYR A 134 0.29 4.07 -17.31
CA TYR A 134 0.12 3.64 -15.92
C TYR A 134 -1.02 4.41 -15.27
N SER A 135 -1.80 3.71 -14.45
CA SER A 135 -2.88 4.36 -13.71
C SER A 135 -2.26 5.32 -12.68
N PRO A 136 -2.74 6.57 -12.58
CA PRO A 136 -2.24 7.50 -11.58
C PRO A 136 -2.62 7.04 -10.17
N ALA A 137 -1.68 7.15 -9.24
CA ALA A 137 -1.98 6.97 -7.82
C ALA A 137 -2.93 8.09 -7.31
N PRO A 138 -3.76 7.81 -6.29
CA PRO A 138 -4.65 8.80 -5.70
C PRO A 138 -3.86 9.99 -5.12
N GLN A 139 -4.24 11.22 -5.51
CA GLN A 139 -3.61 12.46 -5.05
C GLN A 139 -4.66 13.46 -4.57
N LEU A 140 -4.62 13.80 -3.29
CA LEU A 140 -5.59 14.70 -2.65
C LEU A 140 -5.48 16.14 -3.15
N GLU A 141 -4.31 16.54 -3.63
CA GLU A 141 -4.01 17.87 -4.13
C GLU A 141 -4.81 18.22 -5.39
N ILE A 142 -5.24 17.21 -6.14
CA ILE A 142 -5.94 17.36 -7.42
C ILE A 142 -7.30 16.65 -7.45
N ASP A 143 -7.61 15.82 -6.45
CA ASP A 143 -8.85 15.06 -6.37
C ASP A 143 -9.33 14.91 -4.91
N ALA A 144 -10.45 15.57 -4.59
CA ALA A 144 -11.06 15.49 -3.26
C ALA A 144 -11.56 14.07 -2.91
N SER A 145 -11.81 13.21 -3.90
CA SER A 145 -12.25 11.83 -3.71
C SER A 145 -11.09 10.84 -3.47
N ALA A 146 -9.84 11.30 -3.63
CA ALA A 146 -8.63 10.49 -3.53
C ALA A 146 -8.36 9.92 -2.11
N ASN A 147 -9.25 10.17 -1.14
CA ASN A 147 -9.20 9.52 0.17
C ASN A 147 -10.54 8.95 0.65
N ASN A 148 -11.54 8.79 -0.22
CA ASN A 148 -12.85 8.24 0.15
C ASN A 148 -12.75 6.82 0.76
N TYR A 149 -11.71 6.08 0.41
CA TYR A 149 -11.42 4.73 0.89
C TYR A 149 -10.14 4.67 1.76
N GLY A 150 -9.61 5.82 2.21
CA GLY A 150 -8.34 5.87 2.96
C GLY A 150 -7.08 5.68 2.10
N GLN A 151 -7.21 5.75 0.77
CA GLN A 151 -6.20 5.35 -0.20
C GLN A 151 -5.11 6.38 -0.49
N ALA A 152 -5.21 7.60 0.03
CA ALA A 152 -4.32 8.70 -0.36
C ALA A 152 -2.85 8.49 0.08
N GLU A 153 -2.61 7.60 1.02
CA GLU A 153 -1.29 7.34 1.59
C GLU A 153 -0.71 6.03 1.05
N ILE A 154 0.55 6.09 0.64
CA ILE A 154 1.32 4.89 0.27
C ILE A 154 1.53 4.08 1.54
N LYS A 155 1.15 2.80 1.51
CA LYS A 155 1.35 1.86 2.61
C LYS A 155 2.66 1.09 2.47
N ILE A 156 3.02 0.71 1.23
CA ILE A 156 4.31 0.07 0.97
C ILE A 156 4.95 0.76 -0.22
N SER A 157 6.00 1.54 0.02
CA SER A 157 6.78 2.17 -1.04
C SER A 157 7.74 1.14 -1.66
N ASN A 158 7.90 1.17 -2.98
CA ASN A 158 8.78 0.28 -3.75
C ASN A 158 8.60 -1.20 -3.40
N GLY A 159 7.35 -1.64 -3.20
CA GLY A 159 7.00 -2.96 -2.68
C GLY A 159 7.11 -4.11 -3.69
N ILE A 160 7.07 -3.80 -4.99
CA ILE A 160 7.12 -4.79 -6.08
C ILE A 160 7.93 -4.25 -7.25
N ILE A 161 8.76 -5.10 -7.85
CA ILE A 161 9.44 -4.87 -9.14
C ILE A 161 8.89 -5.86 -10.15
N VAL A 162 8.45 -5.34 -11.28
CA VAL A 162 7.92 -6.13 -12.40
C VAL A 162 8.87 -5.97 -13.60
N ASN A 163 9.14 -7.07 -14.32
CA ASN A 163 10.12 -7.07 -15.40
C ASN A 163 9.77 -6.07 -16.51
N GLY A 164 10.65 -5.07 -16.71
CA GLY A 164 10.47 -4.02 -17.72
C GLY A 164 9.52 -2.89 -17.31
N PHE A 165 9.19 -2.78 -16.02
CA PHE A 165 8.30 -1.74 -15.48
C PHE A 165 8.97 -0.97 -14.32
N PRO A 166 8.48 0.24 -14.01
CA PRO A 166 8.91 0.98 -12.83
C PRO A 166 8.59 0.24 -11.51
N PRO A 167 9.25 0.63 -10.40
CA PRO A 167 8.87 0.16 -9.08
C PRO A 167 7.41 0.47 -8.76
N VAL A 168 6.78 -0.37 -7.93
CA VAL A 168 5.36 -0.26 -7.59
C VAL A 168 5.19 0.12 -6.12
N ASN A 169 4.36 1.14 -5.89
CA ASN A 169 3.89 1.55 -4.57
C ASN A 169 2.52 0.94 -4.29
N VAL A 170 2.30 0.45 -3.07
CA VAL A 170 1.05 -0.18 -2.65
C VAL A 170 0.21 0.78 -1.83
N HIS A 171 -1.04 0.94 -2.24
CA HIS A 171 -2.08 1.67 -1.54
C HIS A 171 -3.16 0.71 -1.05
N ALA A 172 -3.85 1.08 0.02
CA ALA A 172 -4.95 0.30 0.58
C ALA A 172 -6.26 1.07 0.49
N TYR A 173 -7.31 0.41 0.00
CA TYR A 173 -8.67 0.93 -0.09
C TYR A 173 -9.54 0.15 0.89
N SER A 174 -10.05 0.80 1.94
CA SER A 174 -10.92 0.18 2.94
C SER A 174 -12.37 0.13 2.50
N PHE A 175 -13.01 -1.02 2.72
CA PHE A 175 -14.41 -1.26 2.41
C PHE A 175 -15.10 -1.94 3.59
N ALA A 176 -16.32 -1.51 3.91
CA ALA A 176 -17.18 -2.19 4.87
C ALA A 176 -17.73 -3.52 4.30
N ALA A 177 -18.40 -4.31 5.12
CA ALA A 177 -19.17 -5.46 4.62
C ALA A 177 -20.24 -4.99 3.61
N GLY A 178 -20.47 -5.78 2.55
CA GLY A 178 -21.43 -5.47 1.50
C GLY A 178 -20.89 -5.71 0.09
N THR A 179 -21.60 -5.18 -0.90
CA THR A 179 -21.26 -5.26 -2.32
C THR A 179 -20.72 -3.91 -2.80
N HIS A 180 -19.56 -3.94 -3.44
CA HIS A 180 -18.82 -2.75 -3.83
C HIS A 180 -18.41 -2.79 -5.29
N THR A 181 -18.28 -1.60 -5.88
CA THR A 181 -17.67 -1.40 -7.19
C THR A 181 -16.60 -0.31 -7.04
N LEU A 182 -15.36 -0.64 -7.37
CA LEU A 182 -14.25 0.32 -7.45
C LEU A 182 -13.87 0.51 -8.91
N ASN A 183 -13.82 1.76 -9.36
CA ASN A 183 -13.31 2.13 -10.68
C ASN A 183 -11.97 2.84 -10.52
N LEU A 184 -10.94 2.32 -11.16
CA LEU A 184 -9.62 2.95 -11.26
C LEU A 184 -9.45 3.56 -12.65
N SER A 185 -8.78 4.72 -12.70
CA SER A 185 -8.49 5.44 -13.93
C SER A 185 -7.69 4.60 -14.93
N LYS A 186 -7.75 5.02 -16.20
CA LYS A 186 -7.00 4.40 -17.30
C LYS A 186 -5.52 4.27 -17.02
N GLY A 187 -4.93 3.20 -17.53
CA GLY A 187 -3.52 2.86 -17.38
C GLY A 187 -3.33 1.59 -16.54
N ALA A 188 -2.17 0.95 -16.70
CA ALA A 188 -1.86 -0.29 -16.00
C ALA A 188 -1.67 -0.06 -14.50
N CYS A 189 -2.21 -0.98 -13.69
CA CYS A 189 -2.00 -1.08 -12.26
C CYS A 189 -2.11 -2.54 -11.82
N LEU A 190 -1.59 -2.87 -10.63
CA LEU A 190 -1.65 -4.21 -10.08
C LEU A 190 -2.77 -4.31 -9.04
N VAL A 191 -3.63 -5.31 -9.17
CA VAL A 191 -4.62 -5.63 -8.13
C VAL A 191 -4.05 -6.75 -7.27
N LEU A 192 -3.62 -6.42 -6.06
CA LEU A 192 -2.80 -7.29 -5.21
C LEU A 192 -3.62 -8.17 -4.26
N GLY A 193 -4.94 -8.00 -4.28
CA GLY A 193 -5.89 -8.81 -3.52
C GLY A 193 -6.43 -8.11 -2.29
N PHE A 194 -7.17 -8.87 -1.48
CA PHE A 194 -7.87 -8.38 -0.31
C PHE A 194 -7.23 -8.92 0.96
N ILE A 195 -7.15 -8.08 1.98
CA ILE A 195 -6.76 -8.45 3.34
C ILE A 195 -7.87 -8.06 4.32
N ASP A 196 -7.90 -8.68 5.48
CA ASP A 196 -8.84 -8.31 6.55
C ASP A 196 -8.50 -6.89 7.04
N ASP A 197 -9.52 -6.06 7.29
CA ASP A 197 -9.31 -4.68 7.73
C ASP A 197 -8.56 -4.57 9.06
N LYS A 198 -8.65 -5.60 9.91
CA LYS A 198 -7.94 -5.68 11.20
C LYS A 198 -6.47 -6.06 11.06
N GLN A 199 -6.02 -6.51 9.89
CA GLN A 199 -4.60 -6.77 9.67
C GLN A 199 -3.83 -5.45 9.68
N GLU A 200 -2.79 -5.44 10.51
CA GLU A 200 -1.87 -4.31 10.62
C GLU A 200 -1.10 -4.16 9.31
N LEU A 201 -1.24 -3.00 8.68
CA LEU A 201 -0.53 -2.62 7.47
C LEU A 201 0.28 -1.38 7.78
N ARG A 202 1.52 -1.60 8.25
CA ARG A 202 2.47 -0.53 8.56
C ARG A 202 2.91 0.18 7.29
N ILE A 203 3.24 1.46 7.43
CA ILE A 203 3.84 2.25 6.37
C ILE A 203 5.33 1.96 6.38
N PHE A 204 5.88 1.52 5.26
CA PHE A 204 7.32 1.35 5.11
C PHE A 204 7.75 1.34 3.64
N ASN A 205 9.02 1.64 3.37
CA ASN A 205 9.65 1.40 2.08
C ASN A 205 10.34 0.04 2.06
N ALA A 206 9.95 -0.80 1.10
CA ALA A 206 10.56 -2.10 0.91
C ALA A 206 11.96 -2.02 0.27
N GLY A 207 12.35 -0.87 -0.29
CA GLY A 207 13.69 -0.60 -0.78
C GLY A 207 14.08 -1.35 -2.04
N LEU A 208 13.11 -1.92 -2.78
CA LEU A 208 13.39 -2.70 -4.00
C LEU A 208 13.81 -1.83 -5.19
N ASP A 209 13.79 -0.51 -5.06
CA ASP A 209 14.31 0.46 -6.03
C ASP A 209 15.83 0.64 -5.96
N GLY A 210 16.51 -0.09 -5.07
CA GLY A 210 17.96 -0.05 -4.88
C GLY A 210 18.45 1.11 -4.03
N ARG A 211 17.56 1.91 -3.42
CA ARG A 211 17.92 3.06 -2.57
C ARG A 211 17.95 2.75 -1.08
N GLY A 212 17.72 1.48 -0.70
CA GLY A 212 17.70 1.03 0.69
C GLY A 212 16.31 1.07 1.31
N ARG A 213 16.16 0.44 2.49
CA ARG A 213 14.90 0.43 3.27
C ARG A 213 14.84 1.63 4.21
N ASP A 214 13.64 2.14 4.46
CA ASP A 214 13.43 3.25 5.41
C ASP A 214 13.79 2.80 6.84
N ILE A 215 14.33 3.73 7.62
CA ILE A 215 14.70 3.54 9.02
C ILE A 215 13.71 4.17 9.99
N ASP A 216 12.54 4.59 9.49
CA ASP A 216 11.52 5.30 10.28
C ASP A 216 11.01 4.47 11.46
N TRP A 217 11.11 3.13 11.36
CA TRP A 217 10.85 2.21 12.46
C TRP A 217 11.68 2.47 13.72
N LEU A 218 12.82 3.17 13.61
CA LEU A 218 13.60 3.59 14.77
C LEU A 218 12.85 4.59 15.64
N PHE A 219 11.83 5.28 15.12
CA PHE A 219 11.14 6.40 15.75
C PHE A 219 9.68 6.09 16.18
N GLU A 220 9.12 4.93 15.81
CA GLU A 220 7.69 4.56 15.99
C GLU A 220 7.37 3.69 17.22
#